data_AF-A0A329M1V6-F1
#
_entry.id   AF-A0A329M1V6-F1
#
_cell.length_a   1.000
_cell.length_b   1.000
_cell.length_c   1.000
_cell.angle_alpha   90.00
_cell.angle_beta   90.00
_cell.angle_gamma   90.00
#
_symmetry.space_group_name_H-M   'P 1'
#
loop_
_entity.id
_entity.type
_entity.pdbx_description
1 polymer ?
#
loop_
_entity_poly.entity_id
_entity_poly.type
_entity_poly.pdbx_seq_one_letter_code
_entity_poly.pdbx_strand_id
1 'polypeptide(L)'
;MRVNNAGVQAIAARWAVSADDLNAMVSPATFGLSWQPSATAVNAAHADVTVFTAALAARVGSTATHVSEADRRYLANENRSANQLASVVQPVISV
;
A
#
# COMPACT_ATOMS: atom_id res chain seq x y z
N MET A 1 18.66 16.14 1.31
CA MET A 1 17.85 15.43 0.29
C MET A 1 16.39 15.61 0.68
N ARG A 2 15.54 16.23 -0.15
CA ARG A 2 14.10 16.39 0.14
C ARG A 2 13.34 15.20 -0.43
N VAL A 3 12.50 14.56 0.37
CA VAL A 3 11.62 13.49 -0.09
C VAL A 3 10.52 14.09 -0.98
N ASN A 4 10.29 13.50 -2.16
CA ASN A 4 9.18 13.90 -3.03
C ASN A 4 7.87 13.29 -2.49
N ASN A 5 7.23 13.99 -1.54
CA ASN A 5 6.01 13.52 -0.88
C ASN A 5 4.85 13.27 -1.86
N ALA A 6 4.71 14.09 -2.91
CA ALA A 6 3.71 13.87 -3.95
C ALA A 6 3.95 12.54 -4.70
N GLY A 7 5.21 12.22 -4.99
CA GLY A 7 5.58 10.93 -5.58
C GLY A 7 5.31 9.74 -4.65
N VAL A 8 5.57 9.90 -3.35
CA VAL A 8 5.29 8.87 -2.33
C VAL A 8 3.80 8.59 -2.23
N GLN A 9 2.96 9.63 -2.18
CA GLN A 9 1.50 9.48 -2.16
C GLN A 9 0.96 8.84 -3.45
N ALA A 10 1.50 9.23 -4.61
CA ALA A 10 1.10 8.63 -5.89
C ALA A 10 1.41 7.13 -5.96
N ILE A 11 2.55 6.70 -5.41
CA ILE A 11 2.90 5.26 -5.34
C ILE A 11 2.00 4.53 -4.34
N ALA A 12 1.73 5.12 -3.17
CA ALA A 12 0.83 4.52 -2.19
C ALA A 12 -0.58 4.33 -2.75
N ALA A 13 -1.11 5.33 -3.47
CA ALA A 13 -2.41 5.23 -4.14
C ALA A 13 -2.43 4.14 -5.22
N ARG A 14 -1.35 4.03 -6.02
CA ARG A 14 -1.21 2.94 -7.00
C ARG A 14 -1.21 1.56 -6.36
N TRP A 15 -0.52 1.39 -5.23
CA TRP A 15 -0.53 0.14 -4.48
C TRP A 15 -1.90 -0.20 -3.91
N ALA A 16 -2.65 0.79 -3.43
CA ALA A 16 -4.04 0.58 -2.99
C ALA A 16 -4.91 0.05 -4.14
N VAL A 17 -4.83 0.68 -5.32
CA VAL A 17 -5.56 0.21 -6.52
C VAL A 17 -5.16 -1.21 -6.91
N SER A 18 -3.85 -1.53 -6.90
CA SER A 18 -3.40 -2.90 -7.19
C SER A 18 -3.90 -3.94 -6.18
N ALA A 19 -4.06 -3.56 -4.90
CA ALA A 19 -4.65 -4.45 -3.90
C ALA A 19 -6.14 -4.70 -4.17
N ASP A 20 -6.88 -3.67 -4.60
CA ASP A 20 -8.28 -3.80 -4.98
C ASP A 20 -8.46 -4.68 -6.22
N ASP A 21 -7.60 -4.50 -7.24
CA ASP A 21 -7.60 -5.35 -8.44
C ASP A 21 -7.32 -6.82 -8.11
N LEU A 22 -6.39 -7.09 -7.19
CA LEU A 22 -6.09 -8.45 -6.71
C LEU A 22 -7.28 -9.06 -5.97
N ASN A 23 -8.01 -8.28 -5.17
CA ASN A 23 -9.22 -8.72 -4.47
C ASN A 23 -10.39 -8.97 -5.42
N ALA A 24 -10.46 -8.24 -6.53
CA ALA A 24 -11.50 -8.40 -7.55
C ALA A 24 -11.27 -9.62 -8.47
N MET A 25 -10.14 -10.32 -8.34
CA MET A 25 -9.80 -11.44 -9.21
C MET A 25 -10.74 -12.63 -8.96
N VAL A 26 -11.63 -12.91 -9.92
CA VAL A 26 -12.55 -14.06 -9.87
C VAL A 26 -11.83 -15.31 -10.37
N SER A 27 -11.92 -16.40 -9.61
CA SER A 27 -11.38 -17.69 -10.04
C SER A 27 -12.12 -18.18 -11.30
N PRO A 28 -11.42 -18.63 -12.36
CA PRO A 28 -12.06 -19.16 -13.56
C PRO A 28 -12.97 -20.34 -13.22
N ALA A 29 -14.13 -20.42 -13.88
CA ALA A 29 -15.00 -21.58 -13.77
C ALA A 29 -14.27 -22.83 -14.27
N THR A 30 -14.11 -23.84 -13.42
CA THR A 30 -13.42 -25.08 -13.78
C THR A 30 -14.35 -25.97 -14.60
N PHE A 31 -13.86 -26.45 -15.75
CA PHE A 31 -14.56 -27.42 -16.60
C PHE A 31 -13.89 -28.79 -16.45
N GLY A 32 -14.56 -29.73 -15.79
CA GLY A 32 -14.07 -31.10 -15.59
C GLY A 32 -15.00 -31.92 -14.71
N LEU A 33 -15.02 -33.24 -14.91
CA LEU A 33 -15.79 -34.14 -14.06
C LEU A 33 -15.11 -34.26 -12.69
N SER A 34 -15.89 -34.25 -11.60
CA SER A 34 -15.40 -34.32 -10.21
C SER A 34 -14.54 -35.55 -9.88
N TRP A 35 -14.54 -36.55 -10.75
CA TRP A 35 -13.81 -37.81 -10.60
C TRP A 35 -12.45 -37.80 -11.32
N GLN A 36 -12.16 -36.78 -12.12
CA GLN A 36 -10.88 -36.65 -12.82
C GLN A 36 -9.83 -36.08 -11.84
N PRO A 37 -8.73 -36.81 -11.56
CA PRO A 37 -7.70 -36.34 -10.63
C PRO A 37 -7.09 -34.98 -11.03
N SER A 38 -6.98 -34.73 -12.34
CA SER A 38 -6.54 -33.44 -12.88
C SER A 38 -7.50 -32.30 -12.54
N ALA A 39 -8.81 -32.52 -12.61
CA ALA A 39 -9.80 -31.50 -12.25
C ALA A 39 -9.72 -31.17 -10.75
N THR A 40 -9.54 -32.18 -9.90
CA THR A 40 -9.32 -31.98 -8.45
C THR A 40 -8.04 -31.21 -8.18
N ALA A 41 -6.93 -31.53 -8.87
CA ALA A 41 -5.66 -30.82 -8.72
C ALA A 41 -5.75 -29.34 -9.17
N VAL A 42 -6.42 -29.06 -10.29
CA VAL A 42 -6.64 -27.69 -10.77
C VAL A 42 -7.51 -26.90 -9.80
N ASN A 43 -8.57 -27.50 -9.26
CA ASN A 43 -9.41 -26.86 -8.24
C ASN A 43 -8.63 -26.50 -6.98
N ALA A 44 -7.77 -27.40 -6.51
CA ALA A 44 -6.90 -27.14 -5.35
C ALA A 44 -5.92 -25.99 -5.64
N ALA A 45 -5.26 -26.00 -6.81
CA ALA A 45 -4.36 -24.93 -7.21
C ALA A 45 -5.08 -23.57 -7.33
N HIS A 46 -6.31 -23.54 -7.86
CA HIS A 46 -7.12 -22.32 -7.90
C HIS A 46 -7.47 -21.80 -6.50
N ALA A 47 -7.79 -22.69 -5.56
CA ALA A 47 -8.02 -22.32 -4.17
C ALA A 47 -6.76 -21.70 -3.53
N ASP A 48 -5.60 -22.31 -3.73
CA ASP A 48 -4.32 -21.80 -3.23
C ASP A 48 -3.96 -20.43 -3.81
N VAL A 49 -4.15 -20.24 -5.12
CA VAL A 49 -3.95 -18.94 -5.79
C VAL A 49 -4.91 -17.88 -5.25
N THR A 50 -6.16 -18.23 -4.95
CA THR A 50 -7.14 -17.30 -4.37
C THR A 50 -6.71 -16.86 -2.96
N VAL A 51 -6.27 -17.80 -2.12
CA VAL A 51 -5.76 -17.47 -0.77
C VAL A 51 -4.50 -16.61 -0.86
N PHE A 52 -3.57 -16.96 -1.75
CA PHE A 52 -2.34 -16.20 -1.95
C PHE A 52 -2.60 -14.76 -2.42
N THR A 53 -3.49 -14.58 -3.40
CA THR A 53 -3.81 -13.25 -3.94
C THR A 53 -4.51 -12.36 -2.91
N ALA A 54 -5.41 -12.91 -2.10
CA ALA A 54 -6.02 -12.19 -0.98
C ALA A 54 -4.98 -11.76 0.07
N ALA A 55 -4.05 -12.65 0.43
CA ALA A 55 -2.97 -12.32 1.36
C ALA A 55 -2.01 -11.24 0.80
N LEU A 56 -1.72 -11.31 -0.50
CA LEU A 56 -0.91 -10.31 -1.19
C LEU A 56 -1.61 -8.95 -1.19
N ALA A 57 -2.91 -8.90 -1.53
CA ALA A 57 -3.71 -7.68 -1.51
C ALA A 57 -3.70 -7.02 -0.12
N ALA A 58 -3.94 -7.81 0.93
CA ALA A 58 -3.89 -7.32 2.31
C ALA A 58 -2.52 -6.72 2.68
N ARG A 59 -1.43 -7.39 2.28
CA ARG A 59 -0.07 -6.91 2.55
C ARG A 59 0.24 -5.61 1.80
N VAL A 60 -0.14 -5.52 0.53
CA VAL A 60 0.08 -4.33 -0.31
C VAL A 60 -0.74 -3.16 0.24
N GLY A 61 -2.00 -3.37 0.59
CA GLY A 61 -2.87 -2.34 1.19
C GLY A 61 -2.36 -1.83 2.55
N SER A 62 -1.88 -2.73 3.42
CA SER A 62 -1.25 -2.36 4.69
C SER A 62 0.01 -1.52 4.46
N THR A 63 0.84 -1.91 3.49
CA THR A 63 2.06 -1.16 3.14
C THR A 63 1.73 0.24 2.62
N ALA A 64 0.75 0.37 1.72
CA ALA A 64 0.29 1.66 1.21
C ALA A 64 -0.21 2.58 2.35
N THR A 65 -0.92 2.01 3.32
CA THR A 65 -1.40 2.74 4.50
C THR A 65 -0.25 3.24 5.35
N HIS A 66 0.72 2.38 5.68
CA HIS A 66 1.90 2.75 6.46
C HIS A 66 2.75 3.83 5.78
N VAL A 67 2.94 3.73 4.46
CA VAL A 67 3.68 4.75 3.70
C VAL A 67 2.94 6.09 3.73
N SER A 68 1.62 6.09 3.57
CA SER A 68 0.81 7.31 3.65
C SER A 68 0.83 7.93 5.05
N GLU A 69 0.87 7.12 6.10
CA GLU A 69 1.06 7.60 7.48
C GLU A 69 2.43 8.18 7.73
N ALA A 70 3.48 7.51 7.25
CA ALA A 70 4.85 8.00 7.39
C ALA A 70 5.04 9.34 6.69
N ASP A 71 4.49 9.51 5.47
CA ASP A 71 4.49 10.76 4.72
C ASP A 71 3.82 11.90 5.50
N ARG A 72 2.63 11.64 6.06
CA ARG A 72 1.92 12.61 6.91
C ARG A 72 2.72 13.01 8.15
N ARG A 73 3.36 12.04 8.82
CA ARG A 73 4.22 12.28 9.99
C ARG A 73 5.45 13.11 9.61
N TYR A 74 6.06 12.84 8.46
CA TYR A 74 7.20 13.58 7.93
C TYR A 74 6.83 15.06 7.66
N LEU A 75 5.72 15.31 6.95
CA LEU A 75 5.23 16.67 6.69
C LEU A 75 4.94 17.45 7.99
N ALA A 76 4.30 16.80 8.97
CA ALA A 76 4.06 17.42 10.27
C ALA A 76 5.36 17.76 11.01
N ASN A 77 6.38 16.91 10.89
CA ASN A 77 7.70 17.18 11.44
C ASN A 77 8.38 18.38 10.76
N GLU A 78 8.40 18.43 9.43
CA GLU A 78 8.98 19.55 8.67
C GLU A 78 8.32 20.88 9.06
N ASN A 79 6.98 20.93 9.17
CA ASN A 79 6.27 22.14 9.61
C ASN A 79 6.65 22.54 11.05
N ARG A 80 6.74 21.57 11.97
CA ARG A 80 7.16 21.84 13.35
C ARG A 80 8.59 22.41 13.39
N SER A 81 9.51 21.79 12.66
CA SER A 81 10.89 22.25 12.58
C SER A 81 11.00 23.64 11.96
N ALA A 82 10.23 23.94 10.91
CA ALA A 82 10.18 25.27 10.30
C ALA A 82 9.70 26.34 11.32
N ASN A 83 8.67 26.03 12.10
CA ASN A 83 8.17 26.94 13.15
C ASN A 83 9.21 27.16 14.27
N GLN A 84 9.90 26.10 14.70
CA GLN A 84 10.98 26.20 15.68
C GLN A 84 12.13 27.07 15.16
N LEU A 85 12.55 26.87 13.91
CA LEU A 85 13.60 27.71 13.30
C LEU A 85 13.17 29.18 13.19
N ALA A 86 11.93 29.45 12.76
CA ALA A 86 11.40 30.81 12.72
C ALA A 86 11.41 31.48 14.11
N SER A 87 11.08 30.72 15.16
CA SER A 87 11.09 31.22 16.54
C SER A 87 12.50 31.52 17.09
N VAL A 88 13.56 30.95 16.52
CA VAL A 88 14.97 31.26 16.89
C VAL A 88 15.50 32.47 16.11
N VAL A 89 14.95 32.77 14.93
CA VAL A 89 15.33 33.94 14.13
C VAL A 89 14.69 35.22 14.67
N GLN A 90 13.48 35.14 15.22
CA GLN A 90 12.73 36.29 15.76
C GLN A 90 13.31 36.97 17.03
N PRO A 91 14.06 36.33 17.95
CA PRO A 91 14.63 36.99 19.14
C PRO A 91 16.01 37.64 18.90
N VAL A 92 16.67 37.37 17.77
CA VAL A 92 18.02 37.91 17.48
C VAL A 92 17.97 39.28 16.80
N ILE A 93 16.79 39.72 16.32
CA ILE A 93 16.55 41.07 15.81
C ILE A 93 15.85 41.89 16.91
N SER A 94 16.60 42.24 17.95
CA SER A 94 16.25 43.34 18.85
C SER A 94 17.53 44.12 19.11
N VAL A 95 17.65 45.25 18.37
CA VAL A 95 18.67 46.29 18.55
C VAL A 95 18.13 47.34 19.49
#